data_AF-A0A0G1DDP0-F1
#
_entry.id   AF-A0A0G1DDP0-F1
#
_cell.length_a   1.000
_cell.length_b   1.000
_cell.length_c   1.000
_cell.angle_alpha   90.00
_cell.angle_beta   90.00
_cell.angle_gamma   90.00
#
_symmetry.space_group_name_H-M   'P 1'
#
loop_
_entity.id
_entity.type
_entity.pdbx_description
1 polymer ?
#
loop_
_entity_poly.entity_id
_entity_poly.type
_entity_poly.pdbx_seq_one_letter_code
_entity_poly.pdbx_strand_id
1 'polypeptide(L)'
;MQTKIEKLPKATIKITVTVDNDAVKKAYEKTLDNAIKTTTVEGFRPGTAPKDMVKEKIGQSKLFGDAINDILETYYPQALKENLVSPVSNPKVEIKEFDLEKDLEFTATVAVRPEMKIGEYKKKLKEKFDQKWDAAVKESEKDKAEGKEAHETMFWKR
;
A
#
# COMPACT_ATOMS: atom_id res chain seq x y z
N MET A 1 -16.09 -0.23 11.88
CA MET A 1 -14.80 -0.95 11.74
C MET A 1 -13.76 -0.38 12.69
N GLN A 2 -12.91 -1.25 13.25
CA GLN A 2 -11.74 -0.87 14.03
C GLN A 2 -10.48 -1.46 13.39
N THR A 3 -9.38 -0.71 13.37
CA THR A 3 -8.09 -1.16 12.82
C THR A 3 -7.00 -1.08 13.88
N LYS A 4 -6.30 -2.18 14.13
CA LYS A 4 -5.15 -2.25 15.02
C LYS A 4 -3.91 -2.59 14.21
N ILE A 5 -2.84 -1.82 14.39
CA ILE A 5 -1.57 -1.99 13.67
C ILE A 5 -0.47 -2.39 14.65
N GLU A 6 0.21 -3.48 14.36
CA GLU A 6 1.40 -3.94 15.08
C GLU A 6 2.58 -4.00 14.11
N LYS A 7 3.65 -3.26 14.42
CA LYS A 7 4.90 -3.28 13.64
C LYS A 7 5.77 -4.44 14.13
N LEU A 8 6.11 -5.35 13.23
CA LEU A 8 6.95 -6.52 13.49
C LEU A 8 8.39 -6.31 12.97
N PRO A 9 9.37 -7.04 13.52
CA PRO A 9 10.75 -7.02 13.01
C PRO A 9 10.80 -7.45 11.53
N LYS A 10 11.81 -6.95 10.79
CA LYS A 10 12.02 -7.16 9.34
C LYS A 10 11.03 -6.43 8.41
N ALA A 11 10.61 -5.23 8.76
CA ALA A 11 9.72 -4.40 7.93
C ALA A 11 8.39 -5.11 7.59
N THR A 12 7.86 -5.87 8.55
CA THR A 12 6.56 -6.52 8.43
C THR A 12 5.56 -5.79 9.32
N ILE A 13 4.35 -5.56 8.83
CA ILE A 13 3.25 -4.97 9.59
C ILE A 13 2.12 -6.00 9.66
N LYS A 14 1.59 -6.18 10.87
CA LYS A 14 0.37 -6.94 11.12
C LYS A 14 -0.77 -5.95 11.32
N ILE A 15 -1.78 -6.03 10.46
CA ILE A 15 -2.98 -5.21 10.54
C ILE A 15 -4.12 -6.13 10.94
N THR A 16 -4.72 -5.88 12.09
CA THR A 16 -5.95 -6.55 12.53
C THR A 16 -7.12 -5.61 12.26
N VAL A 17 -8.07 -6.05 11.45
CA VAL A 17 -9.27 -5.29 11.11
C VAL A 17 -10.47 -6.03 11.68
N THR A 18 -11.28 -5.30 12.44
CA THR A 18 -12.56 -5.77 12.97
C THR A 18 -13.67 -5.11 12.18
N VAL A 19 -14.47 -5.93 11.50
CA VAL A 19 -15.63 -5.53 10.70
C VAL A 19 -16.90 -5.86 11.47
N ASP A 20 -17.80 -4.88 11.57
CA ASP A 20 -19.04 -4.99 12.33
C ASP A 20 -20.00 -6.00 11.68
N ASN A 21 -20.77 -6.71 12.50
CA ASN A 21 -21.70 -7.75 12.05
C ASN A 21 -22.71 -7.30 10.97
N ASP A 22 -23.22 -6.06 11.05
CA ASP A 22 -24.15 -5.51 10.06
C ASP A 22 -23.54 -5.45 8.65
N ALA A 23 -22.24 -5.14 8.56
CA ALA A 23 -21.53 -5.15 7.29
C ALA A 23 -21.32 -6.57 6.75
N VAL A 24 -21.07 -7.53 7.64
CA VAL A 24 -20.94 -8.96 7.28
C VAL A 24 -22.25 -9.49 6.70
N LYS A 25 -23.39 -9.19 7.33
CA LYS A 25 -24.72 -9.56 6.85
C LYS A 25 -25.03 -8.98 5.47
N LYS A 26 -24.75 -7.69 5.27
CA LYS A 26 -24.92 -7.04 3.95
C LYS A 26 -24.06 -7.67 2.86
N ALA A 27 -22.81 -8.00 3.19
CA ALA A 27 -21.93 -8.69 2.24
C ALA A 27 -22.49 -10.07 1.89
N TYR A 28 -22.95 -10.83 2.89
CA TYR A 28 -23.57 -12.14 2.70
C TYR A 28 -24.85 -12.10 1.84
N GLU A 29 -25.73 -11.13 2.06
CA GLU A 29 -26.93 -10.95 1.24
C GLU A 29 -26.58 -10.65 -0.22
N LYS A 30 -25.58 -9.79 -0.44
CA LYS A 30 -25.08 -9.46 -1.77
C LYS A 30 -24.48 -10.68 -2.48
N THR A 31 -23.70 -11.51 -1.78
CA THR A 31 -23.19 -12.76 -2.35
C THR A 31 -24.32 -13.74 -2.65
N LEU A 32 -25.32 -13.83 -1.78
CA LEU A 32 -26.50 -14.67 -2.01
C LEU A 32 -27.27 -14.24 -3.26
N ASP A 33 -27.50 -12.93 -3.46
CA ASP A 33 -28.20 -12.43 -4.65
C ASP A 33 -27.39 -12.66 -5.93
N ASN A 34 -26.05 -12.56 -5.87
CA ASN A 34 -25.17 -12.89 -6.98
C ASN A 34 -25.15 -14.39 -7.27
N ALA A 35 -25.17 -15.23 -6.23
CA ALA A 35 -25.28 -16.67 -6.31
C ALA A 35 -26.59 -17.10 -6.99
N ILE A 36 -27.72 -16.46 -6.70
CA ILE A 36 -29.02 -16.74 -7.35
C ILE A 36 -28.97 -16.45 -8.85
N LYS A 37 -28.31 -15.36 -9.25
CA LYS A 37 -28.16 -14.98 -10.67
C LYS A 37 -27.27 -15.95 -11.46
N THR A 38 -26.25 -16.50 -10.80
CA THR A 38 -25.22 -17.33 -11.45
C THR A 38 -25.52 -18.82 -11.38
N THR A 39 -26.29 -19.26 -10.38
CA THR A 39 -26.56 -20.69 -10.15
C THR A 39 -27.78 -21.14 -10.93
N THR A 40 -27.57 -22.09 -11.84
CA THR A 40 -28.65 -22.79 -12.52
C THR A 40 -29.27 -23.81 -11.56
N VAL A 41 -30.49 -23.56 -11.10
CA VAL A 41 -31.29 -24.53 -10.32
C VAL A 41 -32.20 -25.28 -11.29
N GLU A 42 -32.29 -26.60 -11.16
CA GLU A 42 -33.12 -27.41 -12.05
C GLU A 42 -34.59 -27.03 -11.89
N GLY A 43 -35.29 -26.80 -13.01
CA GLY A 43 -36.69 -26.34 -13.03
C GLY A 43 -36.91 -24.82 -12.93
N PHE A 44 -35.88 -24.03 -12.61
CA PHE A 44 -35.99 -22.56 -12.56
C PHE A 44 -35.11 -21.90 -13.60
N ARG A 45 -35.66 -20.86 -14.26
CA ARG A 45 -34.84 -19.99 -15.12
C ARG A 45 -33.75 -19.33 -14.26
N PRO A 46 -32.50 -19.22 -14.75
CA PRO A 46 -31.41 -18.56 -14.02
C PRO A 46 -31.85 -17.22 -13.42
N GLY A 47 -31.53 -16.98 -12.15
CA GLY A 47 -31.90 -15.75 -11.43
C GLY A 47 -33.30 -15.72 -10.80
N THR A 48 -34.17 -16.71 -11.06
CA THR A 48 -35.56 -16.73 -10.54
C THR A 48 -35.77 -17.80 -9.47
N ALA A 49 -34.72 -18.52 -9.07
CA ALA A 49 -34.81 -19.57 -8.07
C ALA A 49 -35.05 -18.99 -6.67
N PRO A 50 -35.87 -19.65 -5.82
CA PRO A 50 -36.05 -19.28 -4.42
C PRO A 50 -34.71 -19.33 -3.64
N LYS A 51 -34.54 -18.42 -2.68
CA LYS A 51 -33.29 -18.26 -1.91
C LYS A 51 -32.89 -19.56 -1.19
N ASP A 52 -33.86 -20.28 -0.65
CA ASP A 52 -33.59 -21.49 0.15
C ASP A 52 -33.06 -22.64 -0.70
N MET A 53 -33.59 -22.85 -1.90
CA MET A 53 -33.10 -23.86 -2.84
C MET A 53 -31.68 -23.57 -3.33
N VAL A 54 -31.34 -22.29 -3.51
CA VAL A 54 -29.99 -21.88 -3.92
C VAL A 54 -28.98 -22.10 -2.79
N LYS A 55 -29.36 -21.82 -1.53
CA LYS A 55 -28.53 -22.12 -0.36
C LYS A 55 -28.23 -23.60 -0.23
N GLU A 56 -29.22 -24.46 -0.44
CA GLU A 56 -29.04 -25.92 -0.40
C GLU A 56 -28.11 -26.40 -1.51
N LYS A 57 -28.24 -25.87 -2.73
CA LYS A 57 -27.44 -26.30 -3.88
C LYS A 57 -25.97 -25.86 -3.81
N ILE A 58 -25.71 -24.64 -3.34
CA ILE A 58 -24.36 -24.07 -3.26
C ILE A 58 -23.64 -24.54 -1.98
N GLY A 59 -24.40 -24.77 -0.92
CA GLY A 59 -23.90 -25.04 0.41
C GLY A 59 -23.48 -23.76 1.15
N GLN A 60 -23.72 -23.74 2.46
CA GLN A 60 -23.39 -22.60 3.31
C GLN A 60 -21.90 -22.25 3.29
N SER A 61 -21.01 -23.25 3.23
CA SER A 61 -19.56 -23.05 3.24
C SER A 61 -19.05 -22.21 2.07
N LYS A 62 -19.63 -22.40 0.87
CA LYS A 62 -19.20 -21.64 -0.32
C LYS A 62 -19.71 -20.20 -0.27
N LEU A 63 -20.95 -19.99 0.18
CA LEU A 63 -21.49 -18.65 0.40
C LEU A 63 -20.68 -17.87 1.45
N PHE A 64 -20.22 -18.54 2.52
CA PHE A 64 -19.34 -17.94 3.52
C PHE A 64 -17.98 -17.57 2.93
N GLY A 65 -17.35 -18.46 2.16
CA GLY A 65 -16.09 -18.16 1.47
C GLY A 65 -16.20 -16.96 0.53
N ASP A 66 -17.27 -16.90 -0.28
CA ASP A 66 -17.48 -15.80 -1.21
C ASP A 66 -17.77 -14.48 -0.46
N ALA A 67 -18.56 -14.52 0.63
CA ALA A 67 -18.83 -13.34 1.46
C ALA A 67 -17.56 -12.81 2.13
N ILE A 68 -16.71 -13.72 2.65
CA ILE A 68 -15.39 -13.38 3.19
C ILE A 68 -14.55 -12.65 2.13
N ASN A 69 -14.51 -13.18 0.90
CA ASN A 69 -13.72 -12.57 -0.17
C ASN A 69 -14.21 -11.16 -0.51
N ASP A 70 -15.53 -10.92 -0.63
CA ASP A 70 -16.09 -9.59 -0.90
C ASP A 70 -15.75 -8.59 0.23
N ILE A 71 -15.79 -9.05 1.49
CA ILE A 71 -15.39 -8.25 2.66
C ILE A 71 -13.89 -7.94 2.59
N LEU A 72 -13.04 -8.93 2.33
CA LEU A 72 -11.59 -8.71 2.23
C LEU A 72 -11.26 -7.73 1.10
N GLU A 73 -11.84 -7.90 -0.08
CA GLU A 73 -11.62 -7.00 -1.23
C GLU A 73 -12.06 -5.55 -0.95
N THR A 74 -13.06 -5.35 -0.09
CA THR A 74 -13.56 -4.02 0.26
C THR A 74 -12.77 -3.38 1.42
N TYR A 75 -12.60 -4.11 2.52
CA TYR A 75 -12.06 -3.56 3.77
C TYR A 75 -10.53 -3.58 3.84
N TYR A 76 -9.87 -4.53 3.19
CA TYR A 76 -8.40 -4.55 3.14
C TYR A 76 -7.81 -3.29 2.48
N PRO A 77 -8.21 -2.86 1.27
CA PRO A 77 -7.66 -1.65 0.67
C PRO A 77 -8.08 -0.38 1.41
N GLN A 78 -9.24 -0.37 2.09
CA GLN A 78 -9.63 0.74 2.96
C GLN A 78 -8.68 0.85 4.15
N ALA A 79 -8.42 -0.25 4.85
CA ALA A 79 -7.48 -0.28 5.98
C ALA A 79 -6.05 0.11 5.57
N LEU A 80 -5.61 -0.25 4.36
CA LEU A 80 -4.32 0.20 3.83
C LEU A 80 -4.29 1.72 3.56
N LYS A 81 -5.35 2.27 2.97
CA LYS A 81 -5.46 3.70 2.65
C LYS A 81 -5.51 4.55 3.91
N GLU A 82 -6.32 4.18 4.89
CA GLU A 82 -6.44 4.91 6.16
C GLU A 82 -5.12 4.99 6.91
N ASN A 83 -4.31 3.94 6.80
CA ASN A 83 -3.03 3.85 7.48
C ASN A 83 -1.83 4.26 6.60
N LEU A 84 -2.10 4.74 5.38
CA LEU A 84 -1.08 5.15 4.39
C LEU A 84 0.03 4.09 4.21
N VAL A 85 -0.34 2.82 4.33
CA VAL A 85 0.59 1.69 4.21
C VAL A 85 0.69 1.30 2.75
N SER A 86 1.89 1.38 2.19
CA SER A 86 2.18 0.83 0.85
C SER A 86 2.73 -0.58 0.99
N PRO A 87 1.91 -1.63 0.78
CA PRO A 87 2.38 -3.01 0.81
C PRO A 87 3.29 -3.28 -0.39
N VAL A 88 4.34 -4.07 -0.18
CA VAL A 88 5.28 -4.49 -1.25
C VAL A 88 5.02 -5.94 -1.67
N SER A 89 4.32 -6.72 -0.84
CA SER A 89 3.95 -8.11 -1.11
C SER A 89 2.45 -8.31 -1.00
N ASN A 90 1.96 -9.42 -1.57
CA ASN A 90 0.63 -9.92 -1.25
C ASN A 90 0.52 -10.14 0.28
N PRO A 91 -0.61 -9.76 0.90
CA PRO A 91 -0.84 -10.01 2.32
C PRO A 91 -1.04 -11.49 2.58
N LYS A 92 -0.52 -11.97 3.72
CA LYS A 92 -0.99 -13.22 4.30
C LYS A 92 -2.19 -12.90 5.19
N VAL A 93 -3.38 -13.31 4.76
CA VAL A 93 -4.64 -13.11 5.49
C VAL A 93 -4.95 -14.34 6.32
N GLU A 94 -5.17 -14.15 7.62
CA GLU A 94 -5.61 -15.16 8.56
C GLU A 94 -6.94 -14.72 9.17
N ILE A 95 -7.95 -15.59 9.07
CA ILE A 95 -9.30 -15.37 9.62
C ILE A 95 -9.45 -16.36 10.78
N LYS A 96 -9.80 -15.87 11.96
CA LYS A 96 -9.93 -16.73 13.15
C LYS A 96 -11.23 -17.52 13.12
N GLU A 97 -12.35 -16.82 13.00
CA GLU A 97 -13.69 -17.38 12.97
C GLU A 97 -14.55 -16.53 12.03
N PHE A 98 -15.42 -17.20 11.26
CA PHE A 98 -16.42 -16.52 10.43
C PHE A 98 -17.80 -16.95 10.91
N ASP A 99 -18.59 -15.97 11.34
CA ASP A 99 -19.95 -16.19 11.81
C ASP A 99 -20.81 -15.00 11.37
N LEU A 100 -22.06 -15.29 10.97
CA LEU A 100 -23.01 -14.28 10.51
C LEU A 100 -23.60 -13.46 11.65
N GLU A 101 -23.43 -13.88 12.90
CA GLU A 101 -23.96 -13.20 14.09
C GLU A 101 -22.88 -12.51 14.92
N LYS A 102 -21.60 -12.69 14.56
CA LYS A 102 -20.46 -12.06 15.24
C LYS A 102 -19.73 -11.09 14.32
N ASP A 103 -18.90 -10.25 14.93
CA ASP A 103 -17.99 -9.39 14.20
C ASP A 103 -16.88 -10.22 13.56
N LEU A 104 -16.50 -9.85 12.33
CA LEU A 104 -15.43 -10.54 11.62
C LEU A 104 -14.10 -9.87 11.94
N GLU A 105 -13.22 -10.58 12.65
CA GLU A 105 -11.84 -10.19 12.88
C GLU A 105 -10.93 -10.93 11.90
N PHE A 106 -10.28 -10.19 10.99
CA PHE A 106 -9.25 -10.74 10.12
C PHE A 106 -7.91 -10.05 10.35
N THR A 107 -6.85 -10.83 10.25
CA THR A 107 -5.48 -10.36 10.41
C THR A 107 -4.79 -10.44 9.06
N ALA A 108 -4.31 -9.31 8.55
CA ALA A 108 -3.48 -9.24 7.36
C ALA A 108 -2.03 -8.91 7.75
N THR A 109 -1.11 -9.81 7.45
CA THR A 109 0.33 -9.61 7.62
C THR A 109 0.94 -9.23 6.29
N VAL A 110 1.63 -8.09 6.22
CA VAL A 110 2.23 -7.58 4.99
C VAL A 110 3.61 -6.99 5.20
N ALA A 111 4.52 -7.23 4.25
CA ALA A 111 5.82 -6.57 4.23
C ALA A 111 5.67 -5.17 3.64
N VAL A 112 6.20 -4.18 4.36
CA VAL A 112 6.20 -2.78 3.94
C VAL A 112 7.59 -2.34 3.56
N ARG A 113 7.69 -1.31 2.73
CA ARG A 113 8.99 -0.71 2.42
C ARG A 113 9.61 -0.20 3.73
N PRO A 114 10.86 -0.56 4.04
CA PRO A 114 11.53 -0.02 5.22
C PRO A 114 11.67 1.50 5.08
N GLU A 115 11.43 2.22 6.16
CA GLU A 115 11.80 3.64 6.24
C GLU A 115 13.33 3.73 6.18
N MET A 116 13.86 4.07 5.00
CA MET A 116 15.29 4.35 4.86
C MET A 116 15.59 5.66 5.60
N LYS A 117 16.07 5.55 6.84
CA LYS A 117 16.72 6.65 7.53
C LYS A 117 18.08 6.89 6.90
N ILE A 118 18.12 7.65 5.82
CA ILE A 118 19.40 8.13 5.30
C ILE A 118 19.94 9.11 6.35
N GLY A 119 21.12 8.84 6.92
CA GLY A 119 21.76 9.73 7.90
C GLY A 119 22.08 11.11 7.33
N GLU A 120 22.86 11.96 8.00
CA GLU A 120 23.19 13.33 7.51
C GLU A 120 24.15 13.35 6.30
N TYR A 121 23.87 12.59 5.24
CA TYR A 121 24.65 12.56 4.01
C TYR A 121 24.56 13.88 3.23
N LYS A 122 23.44 14.60 3.34
CA LYS A 122 23.24 15.90 2.70
C LYS A 122 24.19 16.99 3.22
N LYS A 123 24.58 16.95 4.50
CA LYS A 123 25.57 17.90 5.06
C LYS A 123 26.96 17.63 4.50
N LYS A 124 27.40 16.36 4.51
CA LYS A 124 28.70 15.96 3.96
C LYS A 124 28.84 16.22 2.45
N LEU A 125 27.73 16.15 1.71
CA LEU A 125 27.72 16.50 0.28
C LEU A 125 27.87 18.00 0.05
N LYS A 126 27.22 18.85 0.86
CA LYS A 126 27.40 20.31 0.76
C LYS A 126 28.84 20.73 1.04
N GLU A 127 29.46 20.21 2.11
CA GLU A 127 30.86 20.54 2.42
C GLU A 127 31.82 20.19 1.28
N LYS A 128 31.61 19.05 0.62
CA LYS A 128 32.43 18.67 -0.55
C LYS A 128 32.13 19.49 -1.80
N PHE A 129 30.91 19.99 -1.94
CA PHE A 129 30.52 20.83 -3.07
C PHE A 129 31.06 22.25 -2.91
N ASP A 130 30.98 22.82 -1.72
CA ASP A 130 31.53 24.13 -1.38
C ASP A 130 33.06 24.15 -1.54
N GLN A 131 33.77 23.11 -1.07
CA GLN A 131 35.22 22.97 -1.30
C GLN A 131 35.60 22.91 -2.77
N LYS A 132 34.77 22.27 -3.61
CA LYS A 132 35.01 22.21 -5.06
C LYS A 132 34.70 23.55 -5.75
N TRP A 133 33.67 24.26 -5.28
CA TRP A 133 33.30 25.58 -5.79
C TRP A 133 34.37 26.62 -5.43
N ASP A 134 34.85 26.62 -4.18
CA ASP A 134 35.92 27.50 -3.71
C ASP A 134 37.25 27.24 -4.44
N ALA A 135 37.54 25.97 -4.78
CA ALA A 135 38.71 25.62 -5.58
C ALA A 135 38.58 26.12 -7.04
N ALA A 136 37.40 25.96 -7.65
CA ALA A 136 37.15 26.41 -9.02
C ALA A 136 37.13 27.94 -9.15
N VAL A 137 36.62 28.65 -8.15
CA VAL A 137 36.63 30.13 -8.13
C VAL A 137 38.07 30.65 -8.06
N LYS A 138 38.93 30.07 -7.22
CA LYS A 138 40.35 30.44 -7.13
C LYS A 138 41.16 30.19 -8.40
N GLU A 139 40.81 29.16 -9.16
CA GLU A 139 41.44 28.87 -10.46
C GLU A 139 41.03 29.91 -11.52
N SER A 140 39.75 30.28 -11.56
CA SER A 140 39.23 31.30 -12.49
C SER A 140 39.71 32.74 -12.21
N GLU A 141 40.10 33.06 -10.97
CA GLU A 141 40.71 34.34 -10.62
C GLU A 141 42.20 34.41 -11.01
N LYS A 142 42.89 33.27 -11.05
CA LYS A 142 44.28 33.17 -11.49
C LYS A 142 44.41 33.37 -13.00
N ASP A 143 43.51 32.79 -13.78
CA ASP A 143 43.46 32.97 -15.24
C ASP A 143 43.12 34.42 -15.65
N LYS A 144 42.34 35.13 -14.83
CA LYS A 144 42.04 36.57 -15.04
C LYS A 144 43.19 37.49 -14.64
N ALA A 145 44.09 37.06 -13.75
CA ALA A 145 45.28 37.83 -13.38
C ALA A 145 46.35 37.76 -14.48
N GLU A 146 46.60 36.58 -15.05
CA GLU A 146 47.56 36.40 -16.14
C GLU A 146 47.09 37.08 -17.45
N GLY A 147 45.77 37.11 -17.71
CA GLY A 147 45.20 37.84 -18.84
C GLY A 147 45.33 39.37 -18.77
N LYS A 148 45.45 39.95 -17.56
CA LYS A 148 45.66 41.39 -17.37
C LYS A 148 47.13 41.80 -17.56
N GLU A 149 48.07 40.97 -17.08
CA GLU A 149 49.51 41.22 -17.27
C GLU A 149 49.95 41.09 -18.74
N ALA A 150 49.31 40.22 -19.52
CA ALA A 150 49.57 40.08 -20.96
C ALA A 150 49.12 41.31 -21.79
N HIS A 151 48.08 42.03 -21.34
CA HIS A 151 47.58 43.22 -22.04
C HIS A 151 48.37 44.49 -21.68
N GLU A 152 48.96 44.54 -20.48
CA GLU A 152 49.74 45.70 -20.00
C GLU A 152 51.17 45.69 -20.55
N THR A 153 51.79 44.52 -20.74
CA THR A 153 53.15 44.38 -21.29
C THR A 153 53.26 44.64 -22.80
N MET A 154 52.16 44.52 -23.56
CA MET A 154 52.13 44.89 -24.99
C MET A 154 51.99 46.41 -25.22
N PHE A 155 51.46 47.16 -24.25
CA PHE A 155 51.12 48.57 -24.45
C PHE A 155 52.34 49.52 -24.33
N TRP A 156 53.47 49.05 -23.77
CA TRP A 156 54.67 49.86 -23.52
C TRP A 156 55.83 49.64 -24.52
N LYS A 157 55.61 48.91 -25.62
CA LYS A 157 56.67 48.57 -26.59
C LYS A 157 56.47 49.17 -27.99
N ARG A 158 55.79 50.33 -28.08
CA ARG A 158 55.61 51.10 -29.31
C ARG A 158 56.45 52.37 -29.29
#